data_AF-A0AA40KWY7-F1
#
_entry.id   AF-A0AA40KWY7-F1
#
_cell.length_a   1.000
_cell.length_b   1.000
_cell.length_c   1.000
_cell.angle_alpha   90.00
_cell.angle_beta   90.00
_cell.angle_gamma   90.00
#
_symmetry.space_group_name_H-M   'P 1'
#
loop_
_entity.id
_entity.type
_entity.pdbx_description
1 polymer ?
#
loop_
_entity_poly.entity_id
_entity_poly.type
_entity_poly.pdbx_seq_one_letter_code
_entity_poly.pdbx_strand_id
1 'polypeptide(L)'
;MGQEERTMAMVTVGGGLCVKILKRTADFSIHNAISNLPLNDGSKFLVPKKTRLFVEQTIRERSEAKKIHSTFQQGLLRLRLMVAKKVVETLNDSQGAGPHPLTMEATVLGLGPNYQIRILLTNISDELSDTDLYIVCRTENTNVKPRVMDVPLLPSGIPIPIVLNAILKGRISGRVEILLCKKSKTKPVAVTAVVLPAAEEDIET
;
A
#
# COMPACT_ATOMS: atom_id res chain seq x y z
N MET A 1 18.76 62.77 11.80
CA MET A 1 19.75 61.76 11.38
C MET A 1 20.99 62.50 10.87
N GLY A 2 21.79 63.09 11.75
CA GLY A 2 22.90 63.95 11.28
C GLY A 2 23.91 64.39 12.34
N GLN A 3 23.74 64.04 13.61
CA GLN A 3 24.67 64.44 14.67
C GLN A 3 25.14 63.30 15.59
N GLU A 4 24.46 62.14 15.60
CA GLU A 4 24.86 60.99 16.43
C GLU A 4 25.31 59.81 15.56
N GLU A 5 26.58 59.44 15.69
CA GLU A 5 27.27 58.51 14.79
C GLU A 5 26.93 57.02 15.04
N ARG A 6 26.37 56.68 16.20
CA ARG A 6 26.14 55.28 16.62
C ARG A 6 24.65 54.95 16.72
N THR A 7 23.99 54.88 15.58
CA THR A 7 22.55 54.62 15.48
C THR A 7 22.27 53.42 14.59
N MET A 8 21.43 52.48 15.06
CA MET A 8 20.94 51.34 14.30
C MET A 8 19.48 51.56 13.92
N ALA A 9 19.18 51.56 12.63
CA ALA A 9 17.81 51.55 12.12
C ALA A 9 17.43 50.13 11.69
N MET A 10 16.24 49.71 12.05
CA MET A 10 15.66 48.41 11.71
C MET A 10 14.25 48.62 11.18
N VAL A 11 13.88 47.88 10.15
CA VAL A 11 12.50 47.84 9.65
C VAL A 11 11.94 46.47 10.02
N THR A 12 10.81 46.46 10.73
CA THR A 12 10.14 45.20 11.09
C THR A 12 9.46 44.60 9.85
N VAL A 13 9.16 43.31 9.90
CA VAL A 13 8.44 42.62 8.81
C VAL A 13 7.08 43.27 8.50
N GLY A 14 6.49 43.97 9.48
CA GLY A 14 5.26 44.76 9.33
C GLY A 14 5.45 46.20 8.85
N GLY A 15 6.65 46.59 8.40
CA GLY A 15 6.95 47.92 7.85
C GLY A 15 7.20 49.03 8.87
N GLY A 16 7.22 48.71 10.17
CA GLY A 16 7.52 49.69 11.22
C GLY A 16 9.00 50.01 11.29
N LEU A 17 9.35 51.30 11.38
CA LEU A 17 10.73 51.76 11.56
C LEU A 17 11.07 51.85 13.04
N CYS A 18 12.13 51.15 13.46
CA CYS A 18 12.69 51.18 14.81
C CYS A 18 14.12 51.71 14.76
N VAL A 19 14.43 52.75 15.53
CA VAL A 19 15.76 53.35 15.59
C VAL A 19 16.30 53.24 17.02
N LYS A 20 17.48 52.63 17.17
CA LYS A 20 18.18 52.44 18.45
C LYS A 20 19.50 53.20 18.42
N ILE A 21 19.67 54.15 19.34
CA ILE A 21 20.94 54.86 19.52
C ILE A 21 21.75 54.12 20.59
N LEU A 22 23.01 53.82 20.27
CA LEU A 22 23.90 53.07 21.14
C LEU A 22 24.74 54.02 22.00
N LYS A 23 25.07 53.59 23.22
CA LYS A 23 25.96 54.36 24.11
C LYS A 23 27.36 54.45 23.51
N ARG A 24 28.02 55.60 23.71
CA ARG A 24 29.40 55.83 23.24
C ARG A 24 30.42 54.85 23.83
N THR A 25 30.15 54.34 25.03
CA THR A 25 31.00 53.37 25.75
C THR A 25 30.59 51.91 25.52
N ALA A 26 29.71 51.61 24.57
CA ALA A 26 29.33 50.23 24.28
C ALA A 26 30.53 49.46 23.72
N ASP A 27 30.84 48.32 24.34
CA ASP A 27 31.86 47.37 23.90
C ASP A 27 31.18 46.15 23.27
N PHE A 28 31.65 45.74 22.09
CA PHE A 28 31.18 44.57 21.33
C PHE A 28 32.26 43.50 21.21
N SER A 29 33.24 43.52 22.11
CA SER A 29 34.25 42.47 22.20
C SER A 29 33.58 41.09 22.29
N ILE A 30 34.01 40.18 21.42
CA ILE A 30 33.48 38.82 21.35
C ILE A 30 34.02 38.06 22.56
N HIS A 31 33.27 38.10 23.65
CA HIS A 31 33.45 37.14 24.72
C HIS A 31 32.86 35.81 24.24
N ASN A 32 33.73 34.93 23.72
CA ASN A 32 33.42 33.51 23.56
C ASN A 32 33.21 32.92 24.96
N ALA A 33 32.04 33.16 25.54
CA ALA A 33 31.52 32.27 26.55
C ALA A 33 31.35 30.94 25.82
N ILE A 34 32.35 30.06 25.96
CA ILE A 34 32.18 28.65 25.65
C ILE A 34 31.00 28.23 26.52
N SER A 35 29.83 28.21 25.90
CA SER A 35 28.63 27.73 26.54
C SER A 35 28.90 26.23 26.69
N ASN A 36 29.43 25.85 27.85
CA ASN A 36 29.37 24.49 28.33
C ASN A 36 27.88 24.20 28.62
N LEU A 37 27.04 24.21 27.58
CA LEU A 37 25.79 23.50 27.63
C LEU A 37 26.24 22.05 27.88
N PRO A 38 25.81 21.43 28.99
CA PRO A 38 25.97 19.99 29.08
C PRO A 38 25.27 19.46 27.83
N LEU A 39 26.03 18.80 26.96
CA LEU A 39 25.50 17.87 25.97
C LEU A 39 24.67 16.90 26.80
N ASN A 40 23.38 17.20 26.95
CA ASN A 40 22.43 16.32 27.58
C ASN A 40 22.30 15.15 26.62
N ASP A 41 23.20 14.17 26.81
CA ASP A 41 23.21 12.86 26.19
C ASP A 41 22.03 12.03 26.73
N GLY A 42 20.84 12.59 26.53
CA GLY A 42 19.62 12.26 27.24
C GLY A 42 18.83 11.12 26.61
N SER A 43 19.30 10.53 25.50
CA SER A 43 18.71 9.30 24.98
C SER A 43 19.41 8.08 25.59
N LYS A 44 19.21 7.85 26.88
CA LYS A 44 19.56 6.56 27.49
C LYS A 44 18.82 5.48 26.69
N PHE A 45 19.58 4.57 26.06
CA PHE A 45 19.01 3.49 25.27
C PHE A 45 18.05 2.65 26.13
N LEU A 46 16.75 2.74 25.83
CA LEU A 46 15.69 2.07 26.59
C LEU A 46 15.64 0.59 26.21
N VAL A 47 16.49 -0.23 26.81
CA VAL A 47 16.41 -1.69 26.65
C VAL A 47 15.20 -2.23 27.42
N PRO A 48 14.25 -2.91 26.76
CA PRO A 48 13.13 -3.54 27.46
C PRO A 48 13.63 -4.55 28.50
N LYS A 49 13.06 -4.50 29.70
CA LYS A 49 13.41 -5.45 30.77
C LYS A 49 12.83 -6.83 30.47
N LYS A 50 13.61 -7.89 30.72
CA LYS A 50 13.13 -9.28 30.62
C LYS A 50 12.09 -9.55 31.69
N THR A 51 10.94 -10.07 31.29
CA THR A 51 9.85 -10.44 32.19
C THR A 51 10.09 -11.82 32.81
N ARG A 52 9.36 -12.12 33.88
CA ARG A 52 9.35 -13.47 34.48
C ARG A 52 8.97 -14.55 33.46
N LEU A 53 7.99 -14.27 32.59
CA LEU A 53 7.56 -15.18 31.53
C LEU A 53 8.69 -15.55 30.57
N PHE A 54 9.52 -14.56 30.18
CA PHE A 54 10.67 -14.80 29.32
C PHE A 54 11.68 -15.77 29.98
N VAL A 55 11.92 -15.61 31.29
CA VAL A 55 12.83 -16.49 32.05
C VAL A 55 12.28 -17.91 32.13
N GLU A 56 11.00 -18.06 32.47
CA GLU A 56 10.32 -19.37 32.55
C GLU A 56 10.32 -20.08 31.18
N GLN A 57 10.06 -19.35 30.09
CA GLN A 57 10.12 -19.90 28.74
C GLN A 57 11.54 -20.38 28.38
N THR A 58 12.57 -19.63 28.76
CA THR A 58 13.97 -20.02 28.50
C THR A 58 14.35 -21.31 29.24
N ILE A 59 13.85 -21.51 30.47
CA ILE A 59 14.07 -22.74 31.23
C ILE A 59 13.41 -23.93 30.52
N ARG A 60 12.15 -23.77 30.08
CA ARG A 60 11.42 -24.80 29.32
C ARG A 60 12.10 -25.14 27.99
N GLU A 61 12.56 -24.13 27.26
CA GLU A 61 13.26 -24.32 25.98
C GLU A 61 14.56 -25.08 26.17
N ARG A 62 15.29 -24.82 27.26
CA ARG A 62 16.51 -25.55 27.59
C ARG A 62 16.23 -27.01 27.95
N SER A 63 15.20 -27.29 28.73
CA SER A 63 14.88 -28.66 29.17
C SER A 63 14.32 -29.53 28.03
N GLU A 64 13.51 -28.95 27.14
CA GLU A 64 12.77 -29.67 26.09
C GLU A 64 13.27 -29.39 24.67
N ALA A 65 14.51 -28.90 24.51
CA ALA A 65 15.05 -28.42 23.24
C ALA A 65 14.88 -29.42 22.08
N LYS A 66 15.19 -30.70 22.32
CA LYS A 66 15.09 -31.77 21.30
C LYS A 66 13.65 -32.00 20.84
N LYS A 67 12.70 -31.99 21.77
CA LYS A 67 11.28 -32.19 21.48
C LYS A 67 10.74 -31.02 20.66
N ILE A 68 11.04 -29.78 21.10
CA ILE A 68 10.64 -28.55 20.40
C ILE A 68 11.19 -28.54 18.97
N HIS A 69 12.48 -28.88 18.79
CA HIS A 69 13.09 -28.97 17.47
C HIS A 69 12.40 -30.01 16.58
N SER A 70 12.17 -31.23 17.08
CA SER A 70 11.50 -32.29 16.31
C SER A 70 10.08 -31.89 15.89
N THR A 71 9.29 -31.34 16.82
CA THR A 71 7.93 -30.84 16.52
C THR A 71 7.96 -29.72 15.48
N PHE A 72 8.92 -28.80 15.58
CA PHE A 72 9.08 -27.72 14.60
C PHE A 72 9.40 -28.27 13.21
N GLN A 73 10.35 -29.21 13.09
CA GLN A 73 10.71 -29.81 11.79
C GLN A 73 9.54 -30.55 11.15
N GLN A 74 8.80 -31.34 11.95
CA GLN A 74 7.60 -32.02 11.47
C GLN A 74 6.51 -31.04 11.01
N GLY A 75 6.31 -29.95 11.75
CA GLY A 75 5.38 -28.88 11.40
C GLY A 75 5.78 -28.18 10.09
N LEU A 76 7.07 -27.84 9.95
CA LEU A 76 7.61 -27.19 8.76
C LEU A 76 7.49 -28.07 7.51
N LEU A 77 7.74 -29.37 7.64
CA LEU A 77 7.58 -30.33 6.53
C LEU A 77 6.10 -30.44 6.10
N ARG A 78 5.17 -30.52 7.06
CA ARG A 78 3.73 -30.51 6.77
C ARG A 78 3.30 -29.23 6.07
N LEU A 79 3.80 -28.07 6.53
CA LEU A 79 3.52 -26.78 5.90
C LEU A 79 4.03 -26.75 4.45
N ARG A 80 5.28 -27.15 4.21
CA ARG A 80 5.86 -27.22 2.86
C ARG A 80 5.04 -28.10 1.93
N LEU A 81 4.63 -29.28 2.41
CA LEU A 81 3.79 -30.20 1.64
C LEU A 81 2.40 -29.59 1.35
N MET A 82 1.78 -28.95 2.34
CA MET A 82 0.48 -28.29 2.18
C MET A 82 0.56 -27.16 1.14
N VAL A 83 1.59 -26.33 1.23
CA VAL A 83 1.84 -25.24 0.28
C VAL A 83 2.09 -25.81 -1.11
N ALA A 84 2.96 -26.82 -1.25
CA ALA A 84 3.25 -27.43 -2.55
C ALA A 84 1.99 -28.03 -3.19
N LYS A 85 1.18 -28.77 -2.42
CA LYS A 85 -0.12 -29.27 -2.87
C LYS A 85 -1.02 -28.14 -3.34
N LYS A 86 -1.13 -27.08 -2.54
CA LYS A 86 -2.01 -25.96 -2.88
C LYS A 86 -1.54 -25.21 -4.12
N VAL A 87 -0.24 -25.04 -4.29
CA VAL A 87 0.37 -24.45 -5.49
C VAL A 87 0.05 -25.30 -6.72
N VAL A 88 0.20 -26.63 -6.64
CA VAL A 88 -0.13 -27.52 -7.77
C VAL A 88 -1.62 -27.50 -8.09
N GLU A 89 -2.51 -27.51 -7.10
CA GLU A 89 -3.95 -27.31 -7.32
C GLU A 89 -4.21 -26.00 -8.07
N THR A 90 -3.65 -24.89 -7.61
CA THR A 90 -3.83 -23.59 -8.26
C THR A 90 -3.26 -23.55 -9.67
N LEU A 91 -2.11 -24.18 -9.94
CA LEU A 91 -1.49 -24.24 -11.27
C LEU A 91 -2.25 -25.18 -12.23
N ASN A 92 -2.87 -26.25 -11.72
CA ASN A 92 -3.72 -27.10 -12.55
C ASN A 92 -5.00 -26.36 -12.97
N ASP A 93 -5.57 -25.58 -12.05
CA ASP A 93 -6.71 -24.71 -12.33
C ASP A 93 -6.32 -23.60 -13.33
N SER A 94 -5.22 -22.89 -13.08
CA SER A 94 -4.62 -21.90 -13.99
C SER A 94 -3.45 -22.51 -14.78
N GLN A 95 -3.71 -23.21 -15.89
CA GLN A 95 -2.67 -23.79 -16.77
C GLN A 95 -1.84 -22.70 -17.49
N GLY A 96 -1.00 -22.03 -16.70
CA GLY A 96 -0.03 -21.02 -17.07
C GLY A 96 1.07 -21.07 -16.03
N ALA A 97 1.88 -22.12 -16.03
CA ALA A 97 3.13 -22.16 -15.29
C ALA A 97 4.13 -21.22 -15.96
N GLY A 98 4.01 -19.93 -15.68
CA GLY A 98 4.93 -18.90 -16.14
C GLY A 98 4.73 -17.62 -15.33
N PRO A 99 5.76 -16.75 -15.24
CA PRO A 99 5.57 -15.40 -14.75
C PRO A 99 4.53 -14.74 -15.67
N HIS A 100 3.31 -14.53 -15.17
CA HIS A 100 2.32 -13.77 -15.89
C HIS A 100 2.77 -12.32 -15.84
N PRO A 101 3.15 -11.71 -16.97
CA PRO A 101 3.67 -10.35 -16.95
C PRO A 101 2.56 -9.32 -16.76
N LEU A 102 1.37 -9.71 -16.30
CA LEU A 102 0.21 -8.84 -16.21
C LEU A 102 -0.35 -8.90 -14.79
N THR A 103 -0.43 -7.74 -14.14
CA THR A 103 -1.09 -7.58 -12.85
C THR A 103 -2.43 -6.89 -13.06
N MET A 104 -3.48 -7.44 -12.46
CA MET A 104 -4.84 -6.92 -12.56
C MET A 104 -5.35 -6.61 -11.15
N GLU A 105 -5.63 -5.34 -10.91
CA GLU A 105 -6.26 -4.85 -9.68
C GLU A 105 -7.66 -4.36 -10.02
N ALA A 106 -8.63 -4.59 -9.15
CA ALA A 106 -10.00 -4.16 -9.37
C ALA A 106 -10.56 -3.49 -8.12
N THR A 107 -11.10 -2.29 -8.27
CA THR A 107 -11.73 -1.53 -7.20
C THR A 107 -13.18 -1.24 -7.56
N VAL A 108 -14.04 -1.26 -6.54
CA VAL A 108 -15.47 -0.98 -6.69
C VAL A 108 -15.74 0.41 -6.14
N LEU A 109 -16.44 1.22 -6.92
CA LEU A 109 -16.88 2.56 -6.58
C LEU A 109 -18.42 2.63 -6.61
N GLY A 110 -18.99 3.37 -5.67
CA GLY A 110 -20.43 3.54 -5.51
C GLY A 110 -21.00 2.79 -4.31
N LEU A 111 -22.21 3.20 -3.90
CA LEU A 111 -22.95 2.66 -2.75
C LEU A 111 -24.21 1.88 -3.19
N GLY A 112 -24.36 1.65 -4.50
CA GLY A 112 -25.47 0.92 -5.10
C GLY A 112 -26.68 1.80 -5.45
N PRO A 113 -27.63 1.26 -6.23
CA PRO A 113 -27.58 -0.02 -6.94
C PRO A 113 -26.65 0.01 -8.18
N ASN A 114 -26.20 1.21 -8.56
CA ASN A 114 -25.24 1.43 -9.65
C ASN A 114 -23.82 1.53 -9.08
N TYR A 115 -22.95 0.65 -9.55
CA TYR A 115 -21.54 0.59 -9.19
C TYR A 115 -20.69 0.85 -10.43
N GLN A 116 -19.52 1.44 -10.20
CA GLN A 116 -18.46 1.56 -11.18
C GLN A 116 -17.29 0.70 -10.74
N ILE A 117 -16.93 -0.29 -11.56
CA ILE A 117 -15.77 -1.14 -11.32
C ILE A 117 -14.61 -0.56 -12.11
N ARG A 118 -13.55 -0.15 -11.41
CA ARG A 118 -12.31 0.36 -12.00
C ARG A 118 -11.27 -0.76 -11.94
N ILE A 119 -10.86 -1.24 -13.10
CA ILE A 119 -9.80 -2.23 -13.27
C ILE A 119 -8.52 -1.49 -13.63
N LEU A 120 -7.43 -1.78 -12.94
CA LEU A 120 -6.10 -1.30 -13.25
C LEU A 120 -5.29 -2.48 -13.79
N LEU A 121 -4.88 -2.39 -15.05
CA LEU A 121 -4.12 -3.43 -15.70
C LEU A 121 -2.71 -2.92 -15.99
N THR A 122 -1.70 -3.61 -15.46
CA THR A 122 -0.30 -3.20 -15.59
C THR A 122 0.50 -4.35 -16.18
N ASN A 123 1.33 -4.02 -17.17
CA ASN A 123 2.32 -4.93 -17.69
C ASN A 123 3.61 -4.80 -16.89
N ILE A 124 4.06 -5.88 -16.25
CA ILE A 124 5.28 -5.99 -15.45
C ILE A 124 6.44 -6.65 -16.21
N SER A 125 6.29 -7.02 -17.49
CA SER A 125 7.44 -7.39 -18.31
C SER A 125 8.18 -6.18 -18.85
N ASP A 126 9.45 -6.36 -19.20
CA ASP A 126 10.27 -5.34 -19.88
C ASP A 126 9.84 -5.09 -21.34
N GLU A 127 9.07 -6.03 -21.92
CA GLU A 127 8.57 -5.95 -23.30
C GLU A 127 7.10 -5.50 -23.38
N LEU A 128 6.68 -5.08 -24.58
CA LEU A 128 5.28 -4.78 -24.91
C LEU A 128 4.40 -6.03 -24.69
N SER A 129 3.19 -5.82 -24.17
CA SER A 129 2.26 -6.94 -23.94
C SER A 129 1.85 -7.60 -25.25
N ASP A 130 1.53 -8.88 -25.16
CA ASP A 130 0.86 -9.64 -26.22
C ASP A 130 -0.36 -8.90 -26.82
N THR A 131 -0.53 -8.99 -28.14
CA THR A 131 -1.76 -8.56 -28.82
C THR A 131 -2.93 -9.50 -28.51
N ASP A 132 -4.17 -9.04 -28.74
CA ASP A 132 -5.40 -9.85 -28.60
C ASP A 132 -5.81 -10.23 -27.17
N LEU A 133 -5.54 -9.34 -26.22
CA LEU A 133 -6.08 -9.42 -24.87
C LEU A 133 -7.50 -8.86 -24.81
N TYR A 134 -8.38 -9.51 -24.06
CA TYR A 134 -9.73 -9.06 -23.81
C TYR A 134 -10.19 -9.42 -22.39
N ILE A 135 -11.06 -8.60 -21.82
CA ILE A 135 -11.65 -8.81 -20.49
C ILE A 135 -13.08 -9.34 -20.66
N VAL A 136 -13.42 -10.35 -19.87
CA VAL A 136 -14.78 -10.90 -19.76
C VAL A 136 -15.24 -10.83 -18.32
N CYS A 137 -16.44 -10.28 -18.11
CA CYS A 137 -17.09 -10.26 -16.81
C CYS A 137 -18.13 -11.38 -16.71
N ARG A 138 -17.95 -12.26 -15.72
CA ARG A 138 -18.92 -13.29 -15.34
C ARG A 138 -19.62 -12.88 -14.07
N THR A 139 -20.95 -12.88 -14.11
CA THR A 139 -21.82 -12.46 -13.03
C THR A 139 -23.03 -13.38 -12.91
N GLU A 140 -23.59 -13.47 -11.70
CA GLU A 140 -24.81 -14.25 -11.44
C GLU A 140 -26.01 -13.32 -11.20
N ASN A 141 -25.89 -12.36 -10.29
CA ASN A 141 -26.97 -11.46 -9.84
C ASN A 141 -26.76 -9.98 -10.21
N THR A 142 -25.76 -9.70 -11.04
CA THR A 142 -25.33 -8.33 -11.40
C THR A 142 -25.31 -8.17 -12.92
N ASN A 143 -25.79 -7.03 -13.42
CA ASN A 143 -25.70 -6.67 -14.84
C ASN A 143 -24.49 -5.77 -15.09
N VAL A 144 -23.48 -6.27 -15.81
CA VAL A 144 -22.25 -5.50 -16.12
C VAL A 144 -22.25 -5.11 -17.59
N LYS A 145 -21.98 -3.82 -17.87
CA LYS A 145 -21.89 -3.25 -19.21
C LYS A 145 -20.60 -2.42 -19.38
N PRO A 146 -19.81 -2.65 -20.45
CA PRO A 146 -19.87 -3.80 -21.36
C PRO A 146 -19.45 -5.10 -20.66
N ARG A 147 -20.00 -6.25 -21.07
CA ARG A 147 -19.65 -7.56 -20.48
C ARG A 147 -18.31 -8.10 -20.98
N VAL A 148 -17.97 -7.77 -22.22
CA VAL A 148 -16.72 -8.13 -22.89
C VAL A 148 -16.12 -6.86 -23.47
N MET A 149 -14.82 -6.67 -23.31
CA MET A 149 -14.10 -5.57 -23.96
C MET A 149 -12.71 -6.00 -24.39
N ASP A 150 -12.24 -5.42 -25.50
CA ASP A 150 -10.85 -5.56 -25.90
C ASP A 150 -9.95 -4.69 -25.01
N VAL A 151 -8.78 -5.21 -24.68
CA VAL A 151 -7.76 -4.52 -23.89
C VAL A 151 -6.81 -3.81 -24.85
N PRO A 152 -6.53 -2.51 -24.64
CA PRO A 152 -5.54 -1.81 -25.45
C PRO A 152 -4.14 -2.37 -25.19
N LEU A 153 -3.19 -2.09 -26.09
CA LEU A 153 -1.79 -2.48 -25.90
C LEU A 153 -1.25 -1.88 -24.59
N LEU A 154 -0.65 -2.73 -23.74
CA LEU A 154 -0.15 -2.35 -22.43
C LEU A 154 1.38 -2.12 -22.51
N PRO A 155 1.84 -0.87 -22.37
CA PRO A 155 3.27 -0.60 -22.26
C PRO A 155 3.81 -1.09 -20.91
N SER A 156 5.10 -1.42 -20.89
CA SER A 156 5.79 -1.86 -19.68
C SER A 156 5.70 -0.81 -18.57
N GLY A 157 5.33 -1.25 -17.36
CA GLY A 157 5.31 -0.46 -16.14
C GLY A 157 4.20 0.58 -16.02
N ILE A 158 3.35 0.77 -17.04
CA ILE A 158 2.29 1.78 -17.02
C ILE A 158 0.94 1.14 -16.71
N PRO A 159 0.27 1.54 -15.61
CA PRO A 159 -1.05 1.03 -15.28
C PRO A 159 -2.13 1.69 -16.17
N ILE A 160 -2.88 0.88 -16.93
CA ILE A 160 -3.98 1.35 -17.77
C ILE A 160 -5.32 1.15 -17.02
N PRO A 161 -6.07 2.24 -16.76
CA PRO A 161 -7.38 2.14 -16.12
C PRO A 161 -8.46 1.77 -17.14
N ILE A 162 -9.29 0.81 -16.77
CA ILE A 162 -10.45 0.33 -17.51
C ILE A 162 -11.67 0.46 -16.61
N VAL A 163 -12.76 1.00 -17.12
CA VAL A 163 -13.96 1.30 -16.32
C VAL A 163 -15.15 0.51 -16.85
N LEU A 164 -15.88 -0.11 -15.92
CA LEU A 164 -17.07 -0.91 -16.16
C LEU A 164 -18.22 -0.40 -15.31
N ASN A 165 -19.44 -0.41 -15.86
CA ASN A 165 -20.64 -0.12 -15.09
C ASN A 165 -21.32 -1.43 -14.68
N ALA A 166 -21.63 -1.56 -13.39
CA ALA A 166 -22.28 -2.73 -12.82
C ALA A 166 -23.56 -2.32 -12.08
N ILE A 167 -24.67 -2.98 -12.38
CA ILE A 167 -25.97 -2.72 -11.76
C ILE A 167 -26.38 -3.97 -10.97
N LEU A 168 -26.49 -3.82 -9.66
CA LEU A 168 -26.90 -4.90 -8.76
C LEU A 168 -28.43 -5.04 -8.81
N LYS A 169 -28.95 -6.23 -9.14
CA LYS A 169 -30.41 -6.47 -9.27
C LYS A 169 -31.07 -6.95 -7.96
N GLY A 170 -30.29 -7.30 -6.94
CA GLY A 170 -30.78 -7.81 -5.67
C GLY A 170 -30.40 -6.92 -4.48
N ARG A 171 -30.99 -7.20 -3.32
CA ARG A 171 -30.62 -6.56 -2.04
C ARG A 171 -29.41 -7.20 -1.35
N ILE A 172 -28.95 -8.34 -1.87
CA ILE A 172 -27.77 -9.05 -1.37
C ILE A 172 -26.53 -8.62 -2.13
N SER A 173 -25.38 -8.70 -1.48
CA SER A 173 -24.07 -8.47 -2.09
C SER A 173 -23.91 -9.28 -3.39
N GLY A 174 -23.37 -8.62 -4.42
CA GLY A 174 -23.09 -9.23 -5.72
C GLY A 174 -21.64 -9.69 -5.82
N ARG A 175 -21.37 -10.72 -6.61
CA ARG A 175 -19.99 -11.12 -6.96
C ARG A 175 -19.79 -11.04 -8.47
N VAL A 176 -18.73 -10.36 -8.89
CA VAL A 176 -18.33 -10.22 -10.30
C VAL A 176 -16.95 -10.81 -10.47
N GLU A 177 -16.84 -11.87 -11.27
CA GLU A 177 -15.57 -12.43 -11.70
C GLU A 177 -15.11 -11.75 -12.98
N ILE A 178 -13.90 -11.22 -12.96
CA ILE A 178 -13.26 -10.51 -14.05
C ILE A 178 -12.14 -11.42 -14.56
N LEU A 179 -12.26 -11.82 -15.82
CA LEU A 179 -11.37 -12.76 -16.49
C LEU A 179 -10.60 -11.99 -17.57
N LEU A 180 -9.27 -11.97 -17.47
CA LEU A 180 -8.41 -11.50 -18.54
C LEU A 180 -8.04 -12.69 -19.42
N CYS A 181 -8.39 -12.64 -20.69
CA CYS A 181 -8.21 -13.73 -21.65
C CYS A 181 -7.34 -13.27 -22.82
N LYS A 182 -6.68 -14.23 -23.47
CA LYS A 182 -5.95 -14.03 -24.72
C LYS A 182 -6.61 -14.89 -25.79
N LYS A 183 -6.86 -14.37 -27.00
CA LYS A 183 -7.55 -15.13 -28.07
C LYS A 183 -6.84 -16.44 -28.44
N SER A 184 -5.51 -16.51 -28.27
CA SER A 184 -4.72 -17.71 -28.57
C SER A 184 -4.76 -18.79 -27.48
N LYS A 185 -5.33 -18.51 -26.30
CA LYS A 185 -5.37 -19.44 -25.16
C LYS A 185 -6.81 -19.73 -24.74
N THR A 186 -7.09 -20.98 -24.38
CA THR A 186 -8.43 -21.41 -23.94
C THR A 186 -8.73 -21.09 -22.48
N LYS A 187 -7.69 -20.90 -21.65
CA LYS A 187 -7.80 -20.51 -20.24
C LYS A 187 -7.47 -19.02 -20.04
N PRO A 188 -8.09 -18.37 -19.04
CA PRO A 188 -7.78 -16.98 -18.70
C PRO A 188 -6.33 -16.84 -18.23
N VAL A 189 -5.72 -15.73 -18.60
CA VAL A 189 -4.37 -15.29 -18.22
C VAL A 189 -4.35 -14.81 -16.77
N ALA A 190 -5.38 -14.08 -16.35
CA ALA A 190 -5.55 -13.64 -14.97
C ALA A 190 -7.03 -13.64 -14.61
N VAL A 191 -7.34 -13.95 -13.35
CA VAL A 191 -8.70 -13.95 -12.81
C VAL A 191 -8.70 -13.15 -11.53
N THR A 192 -9.61 -12.19 -11.41
CA THR A 192 -9.87 -11.49 -10.16
C THR A 192 -11.37 -11.48 -9.90
N ALA A 193 -11.77 -11.37 -8.64
CA ALA A 193 -13.17 -11.30 -8.28
C ALA A 193 -13.39 -10.10 -7.36
N VAL A 194 -14.40 -9.30 -7.68
CA VAL A 194 -14.84 -8.20 -6.83
C VAL A 194 -16.20 -8.51 -6.24
N VAL A 195 -16.36 -8.11 -4.98
CA VAL A 195 -17.62 -8.21 -4.25
C VAL A 195 -18.23 -6.82 -4.23
N LEU A 196 -19.42 -6.70 -4.79
CA LEU A 196 -20.24 -5.49 -4.74
C LEU A 196 -20.96 -5.46 -3.38
N PRO A 197 -20.87 -4.36 -2.62
CA PRO A 197 -21.59 -4.25 -1.37
C PRO A 197 -23.12 -4.30 -1.60
N ALA A 198 -23.88 -4.56 -0.54
CA ALA A 198 -25.33 -4.43 -0.60
C ALA A 198 -25.69 -2.96 -0.89
N ALA A 199 -26.71 -2.72 -1.72
CA ALA A 199 -27.14 -1.36 -2.01
C ALA A 199 -27.76 -0.72 -0.75
N GLU A 200 -27.37 0.52 -0.45
CA GLU A 200 -28.01 1.31 0.60
C GLU A 200 -29.47 1.61 0.24
N GLU A 201 -30.34 1.67 1.25
CA GLU A 201 -31.74 2.05 1.05
C GLU A 201 -31.82 3.55 0.75
N ASP A 202 -32.63 3.93 -0.25
CA ASP A 202 -33.00 5.33 -0.44
C ASP A 202 -33.72 5.80 0.83
N ILE A 203 -33.04 6.62 1.63
CA ILE A 203 -33.68 7.33 2.74
C ILE A 203 -34.57 8.38 2.09
N GLU A 204 -35.82 8.04 1.81
CA GLU A 204 -36.86 9.01 1.48
C GLU A 204 -37.00 9.98 2.67
N THR A 205 -36.54 11.22 2.48
CA THR A 205 -36.82 12.36 3.37
C THR A 205 -38.16 13.01 3.03
#